data_AF-A0A3P8KIK5-F1
#
_entry.id   AF-A0A3P8KIK5-F1
#
_cell.length_a   1.000
_cell.length_b   1.000
_cell.length_c   1.000
_cell.angle_alpha   90.00
_cell.angle_beta   90.00
_cell.angle_gamma   90.00
#
_symmetry.space_group_name_H-M   'P 1'
#
loop_
_entity.id
_entity.type
_entity.pdbx_description
1 polymer ?
#
loop_
_entity_poly.entity_id
_entity_poly.type
_entity_poly.pdbx_seq_one_letter_code
_entity_poly.pdbx_strand_id
1 'polypeptide(L)'
;MAETSGGARRSCALDTMPAEDRRAIEESNSVRSLLIIRFYGGAVGLLLPVALIAVDFATSGEYCVRVRDSLSVYYHSGARDIFVIGLGIVGFLLFSYKLNRRSEANALSTVAGVAAIAVAAFPTGLPGPVPAGECGAGASPPAATPLQVAFGIDRTAAVHVIAALVVFVMFVLMCVTTALHDRRNPFLRPAVAPVGSGGLRRLLAQLSNRAGWRFHFGCALTIVVVSGLCLLAARAGATLPLHLGPLWVAEVVGILAFSASWFVKGLDDMFFRREPWSQRDLSDIRMGVAQGEALTLLPCGDDGVPAGGAARELRYTV
;
A
#
# COMPACT_ATOMS: atom_id res chain seq x y z
N MET A 1 -41.75 17.32 -51.47
CA MET A 1 -41.93 16.88 -50.08
C MET A 1 -41.53 15.42 -50.01
N ALA A 2 -40.37 15.12 -49.44
CA ALA A 2 -39.94 13.75 -49.16
C ALA A 2 -39.50 13.74 -47.70
N GLU A 3 -40.36 13.21 -46.84
CA GLU A 3 -40.02 12.89 -45.45
C GLU A 3 -39.14 11.64 -45.46
N THR A 4 -37.86 11.80 -45.12
CA THR A 4 -37.03 10.69 -44.66
C THR A 4 -37.18 10.59 -43.15
N SER A 5 -38.03 9.69 -42.68
CA SER A 5 -38.10 9.27 -41.27
C SER A 5 -36.86 8.46 -40.91
N GLY A 6 -35.74 9.16 -40.72
CA GLY A 6 -34.53 8.63 -40.13
C GLY A 6 -34.77 8.34 -38.66
N GLY A 7 -35.22 7.12 -38.35
CA GLY A 7 -35.24 6.61 -36.99
C GLY A 7 -33.83 6.65 -36.41
N ALA A 8 -33.55 7.65 -35.57
CA ALA A 8 -32.30 7.77 -34.85
C ALA A 8 -32.18 6.58 -33.88
N ARG A 9 -31.46 5.53 -34.28
CA ARG A 9 -31.02 4.50 -33.34
C ARG A 9 -30.04 5.17 -32.37
N ARG A 10 -30.52 5.43 -31.16
CA ARG A 10 -29.69 5.80 -30.03
C ARG A 10 -28.93 4.54 -29.60
N SER A 11 -27.68 4.40 -30.05
CA SER A 11 -26.79 3.33 -29.59
C SER A 11 -26.02 3.77 -28.36
N CYS A 12 -25.97 2.90 -27.36
CA CYS A 12 -25.15 3.06 -26.17
C CYS A 12 -23.67 2.88 -26.51
N ALA A 13 -22.79 3.57 -25.78
CA ALA A 13 -21.34 3.55 -26.00
C ALA A 13 -20.71 2.14 -26.00
N LEU A 14 -21.34 1.15 -25.36
CA LEU A 14 -20.83 -0.22 -25.30
C LEU A 14 -20.89 -0.99 -26.64
N ASP A 15 -21.89 -0.74 -27.49
CA ASP A 15 -22.01 -1.44 -28.79
C ASP A 15 -21.07 -0.89 -29.85
N THR A 16 -20.52 0.31 -29.62
CA THR A 16 -19.55 0.96 -30.50
C THR A 16 -18.11 0.85 -30.00
N MET A 17 -17.91 0.16 -28.86
CA MET A 17 -16.58 0.02 -28.28
C MET A 17 -15.70 -0.85 -29.19
N PRO A 18 -14.59 -0.30 -29.72
CA PRO A 18 -13.64 -1.07 -30.50
C PRO A 18 -13.08 -2.24 -29.67
N ALA A 19 -12.67 -3.31 -30.35
CA ALA A 19 -12.24 -4.56 -29.70
C ALA A 19 -11.09 -4.37 -28.68
N GLU A 20 -10.32 -3.30 -28.84
CA GLU A 20 -9.30 -2.84 -27.90
C GLU A 20 -9.87 -2.38 -26.54
N ASP A 21 -11.00 -1.67 -26.55
CA ASP A 21 -11.67 -1.19 -25.33
C ASP A 21 -12.35 -2.35 -24.57
N ARG A 22 -12.87 -3.36 -25.28
CA ARG A 22 -13.33 -4.61 -24.65
C ARG A 22 -12.19 -5.38 -23.99
N ARG A 23 -11.03 -5.46 -24.65
CA ARG A 23 -9.82 -6.08 -24.06
C ARG A 23 -9.32 -5.28 -22.85
N ALA A 24 -9.43 -3.96 -22.86
CA ALA A 24 -9.13 -3.12 -21.69
C ALA A 24 -10.08 -3.40 -20.52
N ILE A 25 -11.36 -3.70 -20.79
CA ILE A 25 -12.35 -4.12 -19.77
C ILE A 25 -12.07 -5.54 -19.24
N GLU A 26 -11.68 -6.50 -20.09
CA GLU A 26 -11.24 -7.83 -19.63
C GLU A 26 -9.93 -7.76 -18.84
N GLU A 27 -8.98 -6.92 -19.26
CA GLU A 27 -7.84 -6.54 -18.42
C GLU A 27 -8.32 -5.91 -17.11
N SER A 28 -9.38 -5.09 -17.11
CA SER A 28 -9.93 -4.46 -15.89
C SER A 28 -10.51 -5.47 -14.87
N ASN A 29 -10.89 -6.68 -15.31
CA ASN A 29 -11.28 -7.78 -14.41
C ASN A 29 -10.05 -8.40 -13.74
N SER A 30 -8.93 -8.55 -14.49
CA SER A 30 -7.62 -8.91 -13.91
C SER A 30 -7.06 -7.82 -13.00
N VAL A 31 -7.47 -6.56 -13.21
CA VAL A 31 -7.10 -5.43 -12.36
C VAL A 31 -7.75 -5.55 -10.98
N ARG A 32 -8.99 -6.04 -10.82
CA ARG A 32 -9.68 -6.12 -9.50
C ARG A 32 -8.92 -6.92 -8.44
N SER A 33 -8.23 -7.99 -8.84
CA SER A 33 -7.35 -8.77 -7.96
C SER A 33 -6.11 -7.97 -7.52
N LEU A 34 -5.54 -7.16 -8.42
CA LEU A 34 -4.41 -6.25 -8.11
C LEU A 34 -4.81 -5.12 -7.14
N LEU A 35 -6.06 -4.63 -7.21
CA LEU A 35 -6.57 -3.56 -6.33
C LEU A 35 -6.67 -4.04 -4.88
N ILE A 36 -7.17 -5.26 -4.68
CA ILE A 36 -7.33 -5.92 -3.39
C ILE A 36 -5.96 -6.13 -2.73
N ILE A 37 -5.00 -6.63 -3.49
CA ILE A 37 -3.64 -6.89 -2.99
C ILE A 37 -3.03 -5.64 -2.36
N ARG A 38 -3.22 -4.47 -2.98
CA ARG A 38 -2.68 -3.22 -2.44
C ARG A 38 -3.37 -2.75 -1.18
N PHE A 39 -4.69 -2.71 -1.22
CA PHE A 39 -5.45 -2.29 -0.05
C PHE A 39 -5.16 -3.17 1.17
N TYR A 40 -5.27 -4.49 1.03
CA TYR A 40 -5.08 -5.41 2.15
C TYR A 40 -3.61 -5.51 2.57
N GLY A 41 -2.66 -5.54 1.63
CA GLY A 41 -1.23 -5.55 1.95
C GLY A 41 -0.82 -4.32 2.76
N GLY A 42 -1.28 -3.13 2.34
CA GLY A 42 -1.06 -1.88 3.07
C GLY A 42 -1.78 -1.84 4.43
N ALA A 43 -3.02 -2.35 4.51
CA ALA A 43 -3.76 -2.40 5.77
C ALA A 43 -3.08 -3.32 6.80
N VAL A 44 -2.64 -4.51 6.40
CA VAL A 44 -1.90 -5.43 7.26
C VAL A 44 -0.60 -4.77 7.74
N GLY A 45 0.17 -4.16 6.84
CA GLY A 45 1.41 -3.48 7.22
C GLY A 45 1.21 -2.29 8.16
N LEU A 46 0.11 -1.53 8.03
CA LEU A 46 -0.24 -0.44 8.96
C LEU A 46 -0.60 -0.95 10.35
N LEU A 47 -1.31 -2.08 10.44
CA LEU A 47 -1.80 -2.64 11.70
C LEU A 47 -0.74 -3.48 12.43
N LEU A 48 0.22 -4.05 11.68
CA LEU A 48 1.18 -5.03 12.21
C LEU A 48 1.95 -4.54 13.44
N PRO A 49 2.55 -3.33 13.47
CA PRO A 49 3.32 -2.89 14.65
C PRO A 49 2.48 -2.84 15.94
N VAL A 50 1.23 -2.36 15.83
CA VAL A 50 0.31 -2.27 16.97
C VAL A 50 -0.13 -3.66 17.41
N ALA A 51 -0.44 -4.55 16.45
CA ALA A 51 -0.83 -5.93 16.74
C ALA A 51 0.28 -6.70 17.47
N LEU A 52 1.55 -6.50 17.09
CA LEU A 52 2.69 -7.14 17.76
C LEU A 52 2.82 -6.71 19.22
N ILE A 53 2.73 -5.41 19.50
CA ILE A 53 2.79 -4.90 20.88
C ILE A 53 1.61 -5.43 21.70
N ALA A 54 0.40 -5.37 21.16
CA ALA A 54 -0.81 -5.76 21.87
C ALA A 54 -0.84 -7.26 22.21
N VAL A 55 -0.51 -8.12 21.24
CA VAL A 55 -0.50 -9.58 21.45
C VAL A 55 0.64 -9.99 22.36
N ASP A 56 1.80 -9.38 22.23
CA ASP A 56 2.91 -9.67 23.13
C ASP A 56 2.61 -9.30 24.58
N PHE A 57 2.02 -8.12 24.81
CA PHE A 57 1.55 -7.72 26.12
C PHE A 57 0.53 -8.73 26.68
N ALA A 58 -0.46 -9.12 25.89
CA ALA A 58 -1.50 -10.06 26.31
C ALA A 58 -0.99 -11.49 26.61
N THR A 59 0.12 -11.91 26.01
CA THR A 59 0.65 -13.28 26.11
C THR A 59 1.88 -13.41 27.01
N SER A 60 2.59 -12.31 27.28
CA SER A 60 3.78 -12.30 28.13
C SER A 60 3.50 -12.61 29.61
N GLY A 61 2.27 -12.36 30.08
CA GLY A 61 1.94 -12.42 31.51
C GLY A 61 2.57 -11.29 32.34
N GLU A 62 3.21 -10.32 31.68
CA GLU A 62 3.80 -9.14 32.32
C GLU A 62 2.71 -8.08 32.58
N TYR A 63 2.76 -7.39 33.72
CA TYR A 63 1.82 -6.31 34.07
C TYR A 63 2.21 -4.94 33.47
N CYS A 64 3.21 -4.90 32.60
CA CYS A 64 3.73 -3.70 31.97
C CYS A 64 3.91 -3.93 30.46
N VAL A 65 3.81 -2.86 29.68
CA VAL A 65 3.98 -2.92 28.22
C VAL A 65 5.46 -2.77 27.89
N ARG A 66 6.02 -3.78 27.21
CA ARG A 66 7.39 -3.74 26.71
C ARG A 66 7.42 -3.64 25.20
N VAL A 67 8.16 -2.64 24.71
CA VAL A 67 8.50 -2.52 23.28
C VAL A 67 9.87 -3.16 23.09
N ARG A 68 10.00 -4.05 22.11
CA ARG A 68 11.28 -4.71 21.83
C ARG A 68 12.20 -3.86 20.97
N ASP A 69 13.49 -4.17 20.98
CA ASP A 69 14.54 -3.44 20.24
C ASP A 69 14.39 -3.45 18.71
N SER A 70 13.61 -4.39 18.18
CA SER A 70 13.20 -4.47 16.77
C SER A 70 11.86 -5.18 16.66
N LEU A 71 11.13 -4.94 15.56
CA LEU A 71 9.92 -5.68 15.21
C LEU A 71 10.23 -7.17 15.00
N SER A 72 11.39 -7.47 14.45
CA SER A 72 11.82 -8.84 14.18
C SER A 72 12.05 -9.66 15.45
N VAL A 73 12.38 -9.03 16.59
CA VAL A 73 12.56 -9.76 17.86
C VAL A 73 11.23 -10.31 18.40
N TYR A 74 10.07 -9.80 17.96
CA TYR A 74 8.77 -10.42 18.28
C TYR A 74 8.64 -11.85 17.74
N TYR A 75 9.53 -12.29 16.84
CA TYR A 75 9.68 -13.71 16.47
C TYR A 75 9.95 -14.60 17.69
N HIS A 76 10.68 -14.10 18.69
CA HIS A 76 11.05 -14.84 19.89
C HIS A 76 10.10 -14.61 21.07
N SER A 77 8.88 -14.16 20.80
CA SER A 77 7.88 -13.87 21.83
C SER A 77 6.53 -14.53 21.59
N GLY A 78 5.57 -14.28 22.49
CA GLY A 78 4.19 -14.73 22.32
C GLY A 78 3.46 -14.13 21.11
N ALA A 79 4.01 -13.08 20.48
CA ALA A 79 3.49 -12.51 19.24
C ALA A 79 4.12 -13.10 17.96
N ARG A 80 4.90 -14.18 18.07
CA ARG A 80 5.56 -14.85 16.92
C ARG A 80 4.60 -15.10 15.77
N ASP A 81 3.46 -15.69 16.06
CA ASP A 81 2.51 -16.10 15.02
C ASP A 81 1.95 -14.89 14.27
N ILE A 82 1.71 -13.78 14.97
CA ILE A 82 1.26 -12.52 14.35
C ILE A 82 2.35 -11.94 13.45
N PHE A 83 3.61 -11.96 13.90
CA PHE A 83 4.74 -11.52 13.08
C PHE A 83 4.86 -12.36 11.80
N VAL A 84 4.90 -13.69 11.95
CA VAL A 84 5.11 -14.62 10.84
C VAL A 84 3.93 -14.61 9.87
N ILE A 85 2.68 -14.67 10.38
CA ILE A 85 1.48 -14.64 9.55
C ILE A 85 1.32 -13.28 8.87
N GLY A 86 1.49 -12.18 9.61
CA GLY A 86 1.35 -10.83 9.05
C GLY A 86 2.35 -10.58 7.92
N LEU A 87 3.62 -10.92 8.15
CA LEU A 87 4.65 -10.76 7.14
C LEU A 87 4.53 -11.79 6.00
N GLY A 88 4.06 -13.01 6.29
CA GLY A 88 3.74 -14.02 5.28
C GLY A 88 2.59 -13.59 4.36
N ILE A 89 1.53 -12.99 4.91
CA ILE A 89 0.42 -12.41 4.12
C ILE A 89 0.95 -11.27 3.25
N VAL A 90 1.69 -10.32 3.82
CA VAL A 90 2.29 -9.21 3.05
C VAL A 90 3.21 -9.75 1.95
N GLY A 91 4.09 -10.70 2.28
CA GLY A 91 5.01 -11.30 1.34
C GLY A 91 4.32 -12.04 0.20
N PHE A 92 3.28 -12.82 0.50
CA PHE A 92 2.47 -13.49 -0.51
C PHE A 92 1.70 -12.51 -1.39
N LEU A 93 1.10 -11.47 -0.81
CA LEU A 93 0.40 -10.43 -1.55
C LEU A 93 1.36 -9.66 -2.48
N LEU A 94 2.57 -9.34 -2.02
CA LEU A 94 3.61 -8.71 -2.84
C LEU A 94 4.13 -9.64 -3.93
N PHE A 95 4.30 -10.93 -3.65
CA PHE A 95 4.75 -11.93 -4.61
C PHE A 95 3.71 -12.17 -5.73
N SER A 96 2.44 -12.30 -5.34
CA SER A 96 1.31 -12.50 -6.28
C SER A 96 0.96 -11.25 -7.07
N TYR A 97 1.41 -10.07 -6.62
CA TYR A 97 1.16 -8.81 -7.30
C TYR A 97 1.76 -8.81 -8.71
N LYS A 98 0.89 -8.71 -9.72
CA LYS A 98 1.25 -8.61 -11.15
C LYS A 98 2.08 -9.77 -11.70
N LEU A 99 2.04 -10.97 -11.10
CA LEU A 99 2.85 -12.13 -11.50
C LEU A 99 2.83 -12.42 -13.02
N ASN A 100 1.71 -12.15 -13.70
CA ASN A 100 1.55 -12.38 -15.14
C ASN A 100 1.84 -11.16 -16.06
N ARG A 101 2.32 -10.02 -15.53
CA ARG A 101 2.63 -8.81 -16.33
C ARG A 101 4.11 -8.47 -16.27
N ARG A 102 4.80 -8.51 -17.41
CA ARG A 102 6.22 -8.07 -17.51
C ARG A 102 6.29 -6.54 -17.40
N SER A 103 6.55 -6.03 -16.21
CA SER A 103 6.82 -4.61 -15.96
C SER A 103 7.85 -4.49 -14.84
N GLU A 104 8.66 -3.43 -14.82
CA GLU A 104 9.65 -3.19 -13.76
C GLU A 104 9.01 -3.20 -12.35
N ALA A 105 7.79 -2.68 -12.24
CA ALA A 105 7.01 -2.71 -10.99
C ALA A 105 6.64 -4.14 -10.52
N ASN A 106 6.52 -5.11 -11.44
CA ASN A 106 6.28 -6.51 -11.10
C ASN A 106 7.54 -7.12 -10.46
N ALA A 107 8.72 -6.92 -11.08
CA ALA A 107 9.97 -7.44 -10.56
C ALA A 107 10.27 -6.93 -9.13
N LEU A 108 10.08 -5.63 -8.89
CA LEU A 108 10.26 -5.04 -7.56
C LEU A 108 9.33 -5.70 -6.51
N SER A 109 8.06 -5.90 -6.85
CA SER A 109 7.09 -6.53 -5.95
C SER A 109 7.38 -8.00 -5.69
N THR A 110 7.76 -8.75 -6.72
CA THR A 110 8.14 -10.16 -6.59
C THR A 110 9.35 -10.32 -5.68
N VAL A 111 10.40 -9.50 -5.88
CA VAL A 111 11.60 -9.51 -5.03
C VAL A 111 11.26 -9.13 -3.60
N ALA A 112 10.44 -8.08 -3.40
CA ALA A 112 9.96 -7.68 -2.07
C ALA A 112 9.18 -8.81 -1.38
N GLY A 113 8.30 -9.48 -2.12
CA GLY A 113 7.47 -10.57 -1.62
C GLY A 113 8.28 -11.79 -1.20
N VAL A 114 9.22 -12.24 -2.05
CA VAL A 114 10.13 -13.35 -1.73
C VAL A 114 11.00 -12.99 -0.52
N ALA A 115 11.53 -11.76 -0.47
CA ALA A 115 12.33 -11.31 0.66
C ALA A 115 11.49 -11.24 1.95
N ALA A 116 10.26 -10.74 1.92
CA ALA A 116 9.37 -10.72 3.08
C ALA A 116 9.02 -12.13 3.57
N ILE A 117 8.76 -13.07 2.66
CA ILE A 117 8.56 -14.49 3.01
C ILE A 117 9.83 -15.05 3.67
N ALA A 118 11.02 -14.72 3.17
CA ALA A 118 12.27 -15.13 3.81
C ALA A 118 12.42 -14.54 5.23
N VAL A 119 12.10 -13.26 5.45
CA VAL A 119 12.10 -12.67 6.80
C VAL A 119 11.12 -13.40 7.73
N ALA A 120 9.96 -13.82 7.22
CA ALA A 120 8.97 -14.57 8.00
C ALA A 120 9.40 -16.02 8.28
N ALA A 121 10.16 -16.65 7.37
CA ALA A 121 10.57 -18.04 7.47
C ALA A 121 11.85 -18.25 8.29
N PHE A 122 12.77 -17.29 8.26
CA PHE A 122 14.06 -17.36 8.94
C PHE A 122 14.01 -16.50 10.23
N PRO A 123 14.21 -17.09 11.43
CA PRO A 123 14.23 -16.34 12.67
C PRO A 123 15.39 -15.34 12.72
N THR A 124 15.14 -14.18 13.34
CA THR A 124 16.21 -13.23 13.67
C THR A 124 17.09 -13.74 14.82
N GLY A 125 18.16 -13.02 15.13
CA GLY A 125 19.05 -13.33 16.25
C GLY A 125 18.31 -13.41 17.59
N LEU A 126 18.83 -14.23 18.51
CA LEU A 126 18.28 -14.28 19.86
C LEU A 126 18.54 -12.93 20.55
N PRO A 127 17.52 -12.29 21.15
CA PRO A 127 17.74 -11.07 21.91
C PRO A 127 18.58 -11.36 23.15
N GLY A 128 19.31 -10.34 23.59
CA GLY A 128 20.07 -10.38 24.84
C GLY A 128 19.16 -10.43 26.07
N PRO A 129 19.75 -10.57 27.27
CA PRO A 129 19.01 -10.48 28.52
C PRO A 129 18.35 -9.11 28.65
N VAL A 130 17.13 -9.09 29.20
CA VAL A 130 16.42 -7.85 29.51
C VAL A 130 17.19 -7.09 30.60
N PRO A 131 17.54 -5.80 30.38
CA PRO A 131 18.23 -4.99 31.38
C PRO A 131 17.52 -4.93 32.73
N ALA A 132 18.29 -4.81 33.81
CA ALA A 132 17.73 -4.71 35.16
C ALA A 132 16.88 -3.44 35.30
N GLY A 133 15.68 -3.58 35.87
CA GLY A 133 14.74 -2.47 36.06
C GLY A 133 13.79 -2.24 34.88
N GLU A 134 13.95 -2.96 33.77
CA GLU A 134 12.99 -2.96 32.67
C GLU A 134 11.86 -3.99 32.90
N CYS A 135 10.75 -3.78 32.21
CA CYS A 135 9.64 -4.72 32.19
C CYS A 135 10.13 -6.11 31.71
N GLY A 136 9.76 -7.18 32.41
CA GLY A 136 10.23 -8.54 32.05
C GLY A 136 11.68 -8.85 32.44
N ALA A 137 12.34 -8.01 33.26
CA ALA A 137 13.64 -8.33 33.83
C ALA A 137 13.59 -9.66 34.62
N GLY A 138 14.55 -10.56 34.34
CA GLY A 138 14.60 -11.90 34.93
C GLY A 138 13.78 -12.97 34.19
N ALA A 139 13.12 -12.62 33.08
CA ALA A 139 12.51 -13.61 32.20
C ALA A 139 13.57 -14.59 31.67
N SER A 140 13.16 -15.85 31.52
CA SER A 140 14.02 -16.88 30.93
C SER A 140 14.48 -16.45 29.53
N PRO A 141 15.76 -16.68 29.17
CA PRO A 141 16.25 -16.36 27.85
C PRO A 141 15.45 -17.13 26.79
N PRO A 142 15.17 -16.53 25.62
CA PRO A 142 14.42 -17.20 24.57
C PRO A 142 15.17 -18.42 24.06
N ALA A 143 14.44 -19.52 23.91
CA ALA A 143 14.97 -20.75 23.36
C ALA A 143 15.14 -20.64 21.83
N ALA A 144 16.19 -21.27 21.30
CA ALA A 144 16.40 -21.38 19.88
C ALA A 144 15.25 -22.17 19.21
N THR A 145 14.83 -21.69 18.05
CA THR A 145 13.81 -22.39 17.23
C THR A 145 14.39 -23.68 16.60
N PRO A 146 13.55 -24.65 16.19
CA PRO A 146 14.03 -25.85 15.51
C PRO A 146 14.89 -25.55 14.26
N LEU A 147 14.55 -24.50 13.50
CA LEU A 147 15.33 -24.07 12.34
C LEU A 147 16.71 -23.54 12.75
N GLN A 148 16.80 -22.76 13.83
CA GLN A 148 18.06 -22.28 14.38
C GLN A 148 18.93 -23.41 14.92
N VAL A 149 18.32 -24.43 15.54
CA VAL A 149 19.06 -25.64 15.97
C VAL A 149 19.60 -26.41 14.76
N ALA A 150 18.80 -26.55 13.70
CA ALA A 150 19.18 -27.31 12.52
C ALA A 150 20.24 -26.61 11.64
N PHE A 151 20.11 -25.29 11.44
CA PHE A 151 20.93 -24.55 10.48
C PHE A 151 21.93 -23.57 11.14
N GLY A 152 21.86 -23.39 12.46
CA GLY A 152 22.68 -22.45 13.22
C GLY A 152 22.01 -21.08 13.41
N ILE A 153 22.16 -20.52 14.60
CA ILE A 153 21.60 -19.23 15.00
C ILE A 153 22.13 -18.10 14.11
N ASP A 154 23.45 -18.02 13.91
CA ASP A 154 24.07 -16.93 13.15
C ASP A 154 23.69 -16.95 11.67
N ARG A 155 23.59 -18.16 11.07
CA ARG A 155 23.24 -18.30 9.66
C ARG A 155 21.80 -17.90 9.38
N THR A 156 20.87 -18.36 10.23
CA THR A 156 19.45 -17.99 10.10
C THR A 156 19.24 -16.50 10.34
N ALA A 157 19.91 -15.93 11.35
CA ALA A 157 19.90 -14.49 11.60
C ALA A 157 20.47 -13.69 10.42
N ALA A 158 21.56 -14.15 9.81
CA ALA A 158 22.14 -13.49 8.63
C ALA A 158 21.19 -13.49 7.43
N VAL A 159 20.54 -14.63 7.14
CA VAL A 159 19.51 -14.72 6.08
C VAL A 159 18.37 -13.75 6.37
N HIS A 160 17.89 -13.71 7.61
CA HIS A 160 16.83 -12.79 8.03
C HIS A 160 17.22 -11.33 7.81
N VAL A 161 18.40 -10.91 8.27
CA VAL A 161 18.87 -9.51 8.14
C VAL A 161 19.05 -9.12 6.67
N ILE A 162 19.66 -9.99 5.85
CA ILE A 162 19.81 -9.72 4.41
C ILE A 162 18.45 -9.58 3.74
N ALA A 163 17.51 -10.48 4.04
CA ALA A 163 16.16 -10.42 3.50
C ALA A 163 15.43 -9.14 3.94
N ALA A 164 15.55 -8.73 5.21
CA ALA A 164 14.96 -7.50 5.72
C ALA A 164 15.53 -6.27 5.01
N LEU A 165 16.84 -6.20 4.80
CA LEU A 165 17.47 -5.13 4.03
C LEU A 165 16.92 -5.06 2.60
N VAL A 166 16.78 -6.21 1.93
CA VAL A 166 16.19 -6.28 0.58
C VAL A 166 14.75 -5.77 0.59
N VAL A 167 13.93 -6.15 1.58
CA VAL A 167 12.54 -5.65 1.72
C VAL A 167 12.52 -4.13 1.82
N PHE A 168 13.32 -3.52 2.68
CA PHE A 168 13.33 -2.07 2.87
C PHE A 168 13.84 -1.31 1.64
N VAL A 169 14.86 -1.84 0.95
CA VAL A 169 15.31 -1.28 -0.34
C VAL A 169 14.19 -1.36 -1.37
N MET A 170 13.50 -2.49 -1.48
CA MET A 170 12.38 -2.62 -2.40
C MET A 170 11.23 -1.67 -2.03
N PHE A 171 10.91 -1.50 -0.74
CA PHE A 171 9.89 -0.55 -0.29
C PHE A 171 10.19 0.89 -0.75
N VAL A 172 11.44 1.33 -0.63
CA VAL A 172 11.88 2.63 -1.15
C VAL A 172 11.67 2.70 -2.67
N LEU A 173 12.16 1.72 -3.42
CA LEU A 173 12.05 1.70 -4.89
C LEU A 173 10.58 1.69 -5.35
N MET A 174 9.71 0.96 -4.65
CA MET A 174 8.29 0.88 -4.97
C MET A 174 7.55 2.19 -4.66
N CYS A 175 7.90 2.89 -3.58
CA CYS A 175 7.40 4.23 -3.30
C CYS A 175 7.88 5.24 -4.36
N VAL A 176 9.15 5.19 -4.77
CA VAL A 176 9.71 6.08 -5.80
C VAL A 176 9.05 5.83 -7.16
N THR A 177 8.93 4.57 -7.59
CA THR A 177 8.32 4.23 -8.88
C THR A 177 6.84 4.62 -8.91
N THR A 178 6.10 4.45 -7.81
CA THR A 178 4.72 4.93 -7.68
C THR A 178 4.66 6.46 -7.78
N ALA A 179 5.55 7.18 -7.10
CA ALA A 179 5.63 8.63 -7.19
C ALA A 179 5.95 9.11 -8.62
N LEU A 180 6.90 8.47 -9.30
CA LEU A 180 7.24 8.79 -10.69
C LEU A 180 6.09 8.49 -11.64
N HIS A 181 5.36 7.40 -11.41
CA HIS A 181 4.18 7.05 -12.19
C HIS A 181 3.08 8.11 -12.05
N ASP A 182 2.77 8.52 -10.83
CA ASP A 182 1.77 9.56 -10.58
C ASP A 182 2.22 10.93 -11.11
N ARG A 183 3.51 11.25 -11.03
CA ARG A 183 4.06 12.49 -11.61
C ARG A 183 3.95 12.53 -13.13
N ARG A 184 4.09 11.38 -13.80
CA ARG A 184 3.97 11.25 -15.26
C ARG A 184 2.51 11.25 -15.73
N ASN A 185 1.56 10.90 -14.84
CA ASN A 185 0.14 10.77 -15.17
C ASN A 185 -0.74 11.68 -14.29
N PRO A 186 -0.64 13.03 -14.43
CA PRO A 186 -1.36 13.96 -13.57
C PRO A 186 -2.88 14.02 -13.82
N PHE A 187 -3.39 13.37 -14.88
CA PHE A 187 -4.78 13.51 -15.35
C PHE A 187 -5.71 12.36 -14.92
N LEU A 188 -5.57 11.84 -13.71
CA LEU A 188 -6.55 10.87 -13.18
C LEU A 188 -7.77 11.63 -12.62
N ARG A 189 -8.99 11.27 -13.03
CA ARG A 189 -10.25 11.88 -12.54
C ARG A 189 -10.30 11.81 -11.01
N PRO A 190 -10.61 12.88 -10.27
CA PRO A 190 -10.65 12.82 -8.80
C PRO A 190 -11.63 11.75 -8.30
N ALA A 191 -11.29 11.09 -7.19
CA ALA A 191 -12.17 10.17 -6.50
C ALA A 191 -13.43 10.90 -6.01
N VAL A 192 -14.59 10.51 -6.52
CA VAL A 192 -15.89 11.06 -6.11
C VAL A 192 -16.65 10.01 -5.32
N ALA A 193 -17.01 10.32 -4.08
CA ALA A 193 -17.91 9.47 -3.30
C ALA A 193 -19.36 9.70 -3.78
N PRO A 194 -20.15 8.64 -4.06
CA PRO A 194 -21.55 8.77 -4.45
C PRO A 194 -22.38 9.56 -3.44
N VAL A 195 -23.43 10.24 -3.92
CA VAL A 195 -24.40 10.92 -3.06
C VAL A 195 -25.05 9.90 -2.12
N GLY A 196 -25.17 10.22 -0.84
CA GLY A 196 -25.67 9.27 0.17
C GLY A 196 -24.63 8.30 0.73
N SER A 197 -23.38 8.33 0.26
CA SER A 197 -22.30 7.53 0.87
C SER A 197 -22.04 7.93 2.32
N GLY A 198 -21.77 6.92 3.17
CA GLY A 198 -21.41 7.11 4.57
C GLY A 198 -20.11 7.88 4.77
N GLY A 199 -19.93 8.48 5.95
CA GLY A 199 -18.80 9.38 6.26
C GLY A 199 -17.41 8.79 5.95
N LEU A 200 -17.21 7.50 6.22
CA LEU A 200 -15.95 6.80 5.93
C LEU A 200 -15.58 6.84 4.44
N ARG A 201 -16.52 6.58 3.52
CA ARG A 201 -16.23 6.59 2.08
C ARG A 201 -15.84 7.98 1.58
N ARG A 202 -16.44 9.04 2.14
CA ARG A 202 -16.07 10.43 1.82
C ARG A 202 -14.66 10.76 2.31
N LEU A 203 -14.31 10.31 3.53
CA LEU A 203 -12.95 10.46 4.06
C LEU A 203 -11.92 9.74 3.19
N LEU A 204 -12.17 8.50 2.80
CA LEU A 204 -11.28 7.73 1.93
C LEU A 204 -11.08 8.39 0.56
N ALA A 205 -12.15 8.98 -0.01
CA ALA A 205 -12.06 9.75 -1.26
C ALA A 205 -11.16 10.98 -1.10
N GLN A 206 -11.33 11.73 -0.01
CA GLN A 206 -10.49 12.90 0.30
C GLN A 206 -9.02 12.53 0.49
N LEU A 207 -8.73 11.45 1.20
CA LEU A 207 -7.37 10.95 1.40
C LEU A 207 -6.72 10.55 0.07
N SER A 208 -7.44 9.77 -0.75
CA SER A 208 -6.99 9.36 -2.08
C SER A 208 -6.75 10.56 -3.01
N ASN A 209 -7.57 11.61 -2.93
CA ASN A 209 -7.39 12.83 -3.75
C ASN A 209 -6.17 13.67 -3.32
N ARG A 210 -5.82 13.65 -2.03
CA ARG A 210 -4.66 14.39 -1.51
C ARG A 210 -3.34 13.67 -1.73
N ALA A 211 -3.36 12.35 -1.81
CA ALA A 211 -2.18 11.53 -2.04
C ALA A 211 -1.79 11.51 -3.52
N GLY A 212 -1.09 12.56 -3.95
CA GLY A 212 -0.41 12.58 -5.24
C GLY A 212 1.05 12.11 -5.13
N TRP A 213 1.82 12.31 -6.20
CA TRP A 213 3.24 11.91 -6.26
C TRP A 213 4.10 12.37 -5.08
N ARG A 214 3.83 13.57 -4.52
CA ARG A 214 4.56 14.14 -3.38
C ARG A 214 4.41 13.30 -2.12
N PHE A 215 3.25 12.68 -1.91
CA PHE A 215 3.00 11.80 -0.77
C PHE A 215 3.85 10.54 -0.87
N HIS A 216 3.81 9.84 -2.00
CA HIS A 216 4.60 8.63 -2.23
C HIS A 216 6.10 8.89 -2.17
N PHE A 217 6.57 10.01 -2.72
CA PHE A 217 7.97 10.42 -2.62
C PHE A 217 8.36 10.78 -1.18
N GLY A 218 7.46 11.44 -0.44
CA GLY A 218 7.62 11.71 0.99
C GLY A 218 7.80 10.42 1.78
N CYS A 219 6.99 9.39 1.53
CA CYS A 219 7.16 8.07 2.15
C CYS A 219 8.54 7.46 1.86
N ALA A 220 9.01 7.51 0.61
CA ALA A 220 10.34 7.01 0.25
C ALA A 220 11.46 7.76 1.00
N LEU A 221 11.39 9.10 1.02
CA LEU A 221 12.35 9.95 1.71
C LEU A 221 12.35 9.67 3.21
N THR A 222 11.17 9.53 3.82
CA THR A 222 11.03 9.21 5.24
C THR A 222 11.71 7.89 5.58
N ILE A 223 11.53 6.83 4.78
CA ILE A 223 12.21 5.55 4.99
C ILE A 223 13.73 5.76 5.01
N VAL A 224 14.29 6.38 3.96
CA VAL A 224 15.75 6.56 3.83
C VAL A 224 16.33 7.43 4.95
N VAL A 225 15.70 8.58 5.23
CA VAL A 225 16.20 9.54 6.21
C VAL A 225 16.12 8.97 7.62
N VAL A 226 14.98 8.39 8.01
CA VAL A 226 14.83 7.85 9.37
C VAL A 226 15.71 6.64 9.57
N SER A 227 15.78 5.70 8.61
CA SER A 227 16.70 4.56 8.72
C SER A 227 18.16 5.01 8.79
N GLY A 228 18.56 6.03 8.03
CA GLY A 228 19.91 6.61 8.08
C GLY A 228 20.23 7.27 9.43
N LEU A 229 19.31 8.08 9.95
CA LEU A 229 19.46 8.72 11.27
C LEU A 229 19.51 7.71 12.41
N CYS A 230 18.64 6.70 12.38
CA CYS A 230 18.63 5.62 13.38
C CYS A 230 19.91 4.77 13.31
N LEU A 231 20.46 4.53 12.12
CA LEU A 231 21.74 3.86 11.96
C LEU A 231 22.89 4.68 12.56
N LEU A 232 22.90 6.00 12.35
CA LEU A 232 23.87 6.90 12.96
C LEU A 232 23.72 6.93 14.49
N ALA A 233 22.49 7.02 15.00
CA ALA A 233 22.20 6.98 16.43
C ALA A 233 22.69 5.67 17.08
N ALA A 234 22.43 4.52 16.43
CA ALA A 234 22.91 3.22 16.88
C ALA A 234 24.45 3.16 16.93
N ARG A 235 25.14 3.70 15.92
CA ARG A 235 26.61 3.77 15.92
C ARG A 235 27.20 4.74 16.96
N ALA A 236 26.46 5.79 17.29
CA ALA A 236 26.85 6.76 18.30
C ALA A 236 26.52 6.31 19.74
N GLY A 237 25.86 5.16 19.92
CA GLY A 237 25.37 4.71 21.23
C GLY A 237 24.30 5.64 21.81
N ALA A 238 23.60 6.40 20.96
CA ALA A 238 22.58 7.34 21.40
C ALA A 238 21.31 6.59 21.81
N THR A 239 20.74 6.97 22.96
CA THR A 239 19.43 6.50 23.40
C THR A 239 18.36 7.44 22.85
N LEU A 240 17.33 6.87 22.21
CA LEU A 240 16.20 7.66 21.73
C LEU A 240 15.21 7.94 22.87
N PRO A 241 14.38 8.99 22.75
CA PRO A 241 13.28 9.25 23.68
C PRO A 241 12.40 8.02 23.86
N LEU A 242 11.80 7.86 25.04
CA LEU A 242 10.94 6.73 25.40
C LEU A 242 11.65 5.36 25.43
N HIS A 243 12.98 5.34 25.50
CA HIS A 243 13.80 4.12 25.53
C HIS A 243 13.57 3.20 24.31
N LEU A 244 13.17 3.77 23.18
CA LEU A 244 12.95 3.00 21.95
C LEU A 244 14.29 2.69 21.28
N GLY A 245 14.50 1.44 20.89
CA GLY A 245 15.66 1.04 20.11
C GLY A 245 15.70 1.79 18.76
N PRO A 246 16.85 2.34 18.32
CA PRO A 246 16.95 3.00 17.01
C PRO A 246 16.52 2.11 15.85
N LEU A 247 16.83 0.81 15.92
CA LEU A 247 16.42 -0.17 14.92
C LEU A 247 14.89 -0.33 14.87
N TRP A 248 14.22 -0.49 16.02
CA TRP A 248 12.76 -0.53 16.10
C TRP A 248 12.11 0.68 15.45
N VAL A 249 12.60 1.89 15.74
CA VAL A 249 12.07 3.12 15.15
C VAL A 249 12.22 3.12 13.64
N ALA A 250 13.40 2.75 13.13
CA ALA A 250 13.65 2.65 11.69
C ALA A 250 12.70 1.64 11.02
N GLU A 251 12.50 0.49 11.63
CA GLU A 251 11.66 -0.57 11.08
C GLU A 251 10.17 -0.16 11.07
N VAL A 252 9.66 0.35 12.19
CA VAL A 252 8.27 0.79 12.31
C VAL A 252 7.97 1.92 11.36
N VAL A 253 8.80 2.98 11.35
CA VAL A 253 8.59 4.10 10.45
C VAL A 253 8.68 3.66 9.00
N GLY A 254 9.61 2.77 8.67
CA GLY A 254 9.74 2.29 7.31
C GLY A 254 8.54 1.47 6.84
N ILE A 255 8.06 0.55 7.67
CA ILE A 255 6.84 -0.23 7.38
C ILE A 255 5.62 0.68 7.28
N LEU A 256 5.43 1.63 8.20
CA LEU A 256 4.28 2.54 8.18
C LEU A 256 4.31 3.45 6.94
N ALA A 257 5.47 4.00 6.59
CA ALA A 257 5.62 4.87 5.42
C ALA A 257 5.30 4.12 4.12
N PHE A 258 5.87 2.92 3.94
CA PHE A 258 5.56 2.07 2.80
C PHE A 258 4.09 1.64 2.76
N SER A 259 3.57 1.17 3.89
CA SER A 259 2.20 0.65 3.99
C SER A 259 1.17 1.74 3.75
N ALA A 260 1.42 2.97 4.21
CA ALA A 260 0.57 4.13 3.92
C ALA A 260 0.57 4.47 2.42
N SER A 261 1.75 4.54 1.80
CA SER A 261 1.91 4.72 0.35
C SER A 261 1.11 3.68 -0.44
N TRP A 262 1.27 2.41 -0.06
CA TRP A 262 0.66 1.29 -0.74
C TRP A 262 -0.86 1.18 -0.50
N PHE A 263 -1.31 1.40 0.73
CA PHE A 263 -2.71 1.43 1.13
C PHE A 263 -3.49 2.50 0.38
N VAL A 264 -2.97 3.74 0.36
CA VAL A 264 -3.65 4.85 -0.31
C VAL A 264 -3.72 4.64 -1.81
N LYS A 265 -2.65 4.09 -2.42
CA LYS A 265 -2.73 3.69 -3.83
C LYS A 265 -3.77 2.59 -4.05
N GLY A 266 -3.92 1.66 -3.11
CA GLY A 266 -5.00 0.68 -3.10
C GLY A 266 -6.40 1.27 -2.98
N LEU A 267 -6.59 2.42 -2.31
CA LEU A 267 -7.90 3.09 -2.23
C LEU A 267 -8.34 3.65 -3.58
N ASP A 268 -7.42 4.34 -4.25
CA ASP A 268 -7.62 4.91 -5.58
C ASP A 268 -8.12 3.85 -6.56
N ASP A 269 -7.37 2.76 -6.55
CA ASP A 269 -7.59 1.54 -7.28
C ASP A 269 -8.94 0.86 -6.92
N MET A 270 -9.20 0.55 -5.65
CA MET A 270 -10.30 -0.34 -5.21
C MET A 270 -11.67 0.32 -5.16
N PHE A 271 -11.75 1.57 -4.68
CA PHE A 271 -13.04 2.22 -4.42
C PHE A 271 -13.45 3.22 -5.49
N PHE A 272 -12.49 3.83 -6.17
CA PHE A 272 -12.75 5.00 -6.99
C PHE A 272 -12.46 4.80 -8.47
N ARG A 273 -11.75 3.73 -8.86
CA ARG A 273 -11.45 3.32 -10.27
C ARG A 273 -11.36 4.54 -11.18
N ARG A 274 -10.34 5.38 -10.95
CA ARG A 274 -10.16 6.60 -11.74
C ARG A 274 -9.81 6.21 -13.17
N GLU A 275 -10.79 6.31 -14.06
CA GLU A 275 -10.53 6.15 -15.49
C GLU A 275 -9.65 7.32 -15.96
N PRO A 276 -8.57 7.04 -16.72
CA PRO A 276 -7.85 8.10 -17.41
C PRO A 276 -8.83 8.78 -18.38
N TRP A 277 -8.80 10.11 -18.44
CA TRP A 277 -9.56 10.82 -19.47
C TRP A 277 -9.14 10.31 -20.85
N SER A 278 -10.11 10.02 -21.72
CA SER A 278 -9.78 9.66 -23.10
C SER A 278 -9.04 10.82 -23.77
N GLN A 279 -8.17 10.56 -24.74
CA GLN A 279 -7.49 11.66 -25.47
C GLN A 279 -8.49 12.62 -26.12
N ARG A 280 -9.68 12.12 -26.50
CA ARG A 280 -10.80 12.96 -26.97
C ARG A 280 -11.39 13.78 -25.83
N ASP A 281 -11.61 13.20 -24.66
CA ASP A 281 -12.13 13.95 -23.50
C ASP A 281 -11.16 15.07 -23.10
N LEU A 282 -9.84 14.82 -23.16
CA LEU A 282 -8.82 15.83 -22.88
C LEU A 282 -8.77 16.93 -23.95
N SER A 283 -8.93 16.59 -25.24
CA SER A 283 -9.03 17.59 -26.29
C SER A 283 -10.30 18.41 -26.15
N ASP A 284 -11.42 17.79 -25.81
CA ASP A 284 -12.72 18.44 -25.66
C ASP A 284 -12.72 19.35 -24.43
N ILE A 285 -12.12 18.93 -23.31
CA ILE A 285 -11.91 19.78 -22.14
C ILE A 285 -10.99 20.96 -22.47
N ARG A 286 -9.87 20.73 -23.17
CA ARG A 286 -8.97 21.82 -23.56
C ARG A 286 -9.63 22.82 -24.50
N MET A 287 -10.41 22.32 -25.46
CA MET A 287 -11.16 23.15 -26.41
C MET A 287 -12.25 23.94 -25.70
N GLY A 288 -13.04 23.29 -24.84
CA GLY A 288 -14.08 23.95 -24.05
C GLY A 288 -13.52 25.01 -23.09
N VAL A 289 -12.40 24.73 -22.41
CA VAL A 289 -11.71 25.72 -21.56
C VAL A 289 -11.14 26.88 -22.39
N ALA A 290 -10.55 26.61 -23.56
CA ALA A 290 -10.05 27.66 -24.46
C ALA A 290 -11.18 28.53 -25.04
N GLN A 291 -12.40 28.01 -25.10
CA GLN A 291 -13.60 28.70 -25.59
C GLN A 291 -14.45 29.32 -24.47
N GLY A 292 -14.09 29.09 -23.19
CA GLY A 292 -14.83 29.61 -22.05
C GLY A 292 -16.15 28.88 -21.75
N GLU A 293 -16.32 27.66 -22.25
CA GLU A 293 -17.55 26.88 -22.10
C GLU A 293 -17.54 25.97 -20.86
N ALA A 294 -18.69 25.86 -20.18
CA ALA A 294 -18.89 24.94 -19.07
C ALA A 294 -19.34 23.55 -19.58
N LEU A 295 -18.47 22.54 -19.47
CA LEU A 295 -18.76 21.16 -19.89
C LEU A 295 -19.64 20.42 -18.86
N THR A 296 -20.77 19.88 -19.30
CA THR A 296 -21.70 19.09 -18.47
C THR A 296 -21.74 17.63 -18.94
N LEU A 297 -21.35 16.67 -18.09
CA LEU A 297 -21.35 15.24 -18.39
C LEU A 297 -22.43 14.51 -17.59
N LEU A 298 -23.17 13.59 -18.23
CA LEU A 298 -24.26 12.80 -17.63
C LEU A 298 -23.91 11.29 -17.59
N PRO A 299 -24.16 10.58 -16.47
CA PRO A 299 -23.96 9.13 -16.37
C PRO A 299 -25.08 8.33 -17.08
N CYS A 300 -24.76 7.09 -17.49
CA CYS A 300 -25.73 6.14 -18.05
C CYS A 300 -26.44 5.34 -16.96
N GLY A 301 -27.71 4.97 -17.18
CA GLY A 301 -28.46 4.02 -16.36
C GLY A 301 -28.11 2.55 -16.64
N ASP A 302 -28.57 1.64 -15.79
CA ASP A 302 -28.30 0.19 -15.88
C ASP A 302 -28.86 -0.47 -17.16
N ASP A 303 -29.80 0.20 -17.83
CA ASP A 303 -30.43 -0.17 -19.11
C ASP A 303 -29.74 0.47 -20.33
N GLY A 304 -28.65 1.21 -20.12
CA GLY A 304 -27.90 1.90 -21.17
C GLY A 304 -28.54 3.20 -21.64
N VAL A 305 -29.71 3.59 -21.13
CA VAL A 305 -30.35 4.87 -21.46
C VAL A 305 -29.70 5.97 -20.61
N PRO A 306 -29.52 7.22 -21.13
CA PRO A 306 -29.08 8.34 -20.31
C PRO A 306 -29.99 8.45 -19.09
N ALA A 307 -29.43 8.38 -17.88
CA ALA A 307 -30.24 8.42 -16.67
C ALA A 307 -30.97 9.77 -16.62
N GLY A 308 -32.30 9.75 -16.63
CA GLY A 308 -33.17 10.94 -16.62
C GLY A 308 -33.12 11.76 -15.32
N GLY A 309 -32.05 11.64 -14.54
CA GLY A 309 -31.80 12.40 -13.32
C GLY A 309 -30.99 13.67 -13.61
N ALA A 310 -31.20 14.70 -12.79
CA ALA A 310 -30.58 16.01 -12.92
C ALA A 310 -29.08 15.93 -13.26
N ALA A 311 -28.70 16.54 -14.38
CA ALA A 311 -27.31 16.72 -14.76
C ALA A 311 -26.55 17.38 -13.61
N ARG A 312 -25.53 16.69 -13.09
CA ARG A 312 -24.60 17.30 -12.15
C ARG A 312 -23.64 18.16 -12.97
N GLU A 313 -23.95 19.44 -13.06
CA GLU A 313 -23.06 20.46 -13.60
C GLU A 313 -21.77 20.47 -12.79
N LEU A 314 -20.69 19.91 -13.34
CA LEU A 314 -19.34 20.05 -12.79
C LEU A 314 -18.73 21.29 -13.42
N ARG A 315 -18.93 22.45 -12.78
CA ARG A 315 -18.21 23.67 -13.17
C ARG A 315 -16.73 23.53 -12.82
N TYR A 316 -15.89 23.56 -13.84
CA TYR A 316 -14.47 23.75 -13.69
C TYR A 316 -14.20 25.25 -13.74
N THR A 317 -13.91 25.86 -12.60
CA THR A 317 -13.24 27.16 -12.55
C THR A 317 -11.76 26.92 -12.37
N VAL A 318 -10.93 27.58 -13.18
CA VAL A 318 -9.47 27.57 -13.06
C VAL A 318 -9.04 27.98 -11.65
#